data_AF-A0A397Y226-F1
#
_entry.id   AF-A0A397Y226-F1
#
_cell.length_a   1.000
_cell.length_b   1.000
_cell.length_c   1.000
_cell.angle_alpha   90.00
_cell.angle_beta   90.00
_cell.angle_gamma   90.00
#
_symmetry.space_group_name_H-M   'P 1'
#
loop_
_entity.id
_entity.type
_entity.pdbx_description
1 polymer ?
#
loop_
_entity_poly.entity_id
_entity_poly.type
_entity_poly.pdbx_seq_one_letter_code
_entity_poly.pdbx_strand_id
1 'polypeptide(L)'
;IWVYFCSRIQVNPPTGFEDCLRWLKTSSTDPNILLIIKLVFQAIVYMIWKERNGRLHSSVSRPPQAIIQEVKQTIRLKLDPLSRNMRITSSSSLTYLGTWLSIF
;
A
#
# COMPACT_ATOMS: atom_id res chain seq x y z
N ILE A 1 5.26 6.52 -7.85
CA ILE A 1 4.20 6.09 -6.92
C ILE A 1 4.65 4.88 -6.11
N TRP A 2 4.93 3.72 -6.71
CA TRP A 2 5.43 2.54 -6.00
C TRP A 2 6.67 2.80 -5.14
N VAL A 3 7.71 3.42 -5.73
CA VAL A 3 8.95 3.80 -5.03
C VAL A 3 8.70 4.70 -3.82
N TYR A 4 7.69 5.58 -3.87
CA TYR A 4 7.34 6.44 -2.73
C TYR A 4 6.87 5.62 -1.53
N PHE A 5 6.00 4.63 -1.74
CA PHE A 5 5.54 3.79 -0.63
C PHE A 5 6.66 2.88 -0.11
N CYS A 6 7.46 2.30 -1.01
CA CYS A 6 8.58 1.44 -0.64
C CYS A 6 9.64 2.18 0.18
N SER A 7 9.98 3.41 -0.19
CA SER A 7 10.97 4.21 0.56
C SER A 7 10.47 4.57 1.95
N ARG A 8 9.18 4.89 2.10
CA ARG A 8 8.56 5.18 3.40
C ARG A 8 8.48 3.95 4.31
N ILE A 9 8.18 2.78 3.73
CA ILE A 9 8.13 1.49 4.43
C ILE A 9 9.55 0.92 4.65
N GLN A 10 10.58 1.51 4.04
CA GLN A 10 11.98 1.07 4.09
C GLN A 10 12.20 -0.34 3.52
N VAL A 11 11.55 -0.64 2.39
CA VAL A 11 11.70 -1.90 1.65
C VAL A 11 12.26 -1.67 0.25
N ASN A 12 13.01 -2.64 -0.26
CA ASN A 12 13.70 -2.56 -1.55
C ASN A 12 13.07 -3.54 -2.56
N PRO A 13 12.11 -3.12 -3.39
CA PRO A 13 11.48 -3.98 -4.37
C PRO A 13 12.39 -4.20 -5.60
N PRO A 14 12.28 -5.34 -6.29
CA PRO A 14 12.90 -5.52 -7.61
C PRO A 14 12.21 -4.66 -8.68
N THR A 15 12.87 -4.47 -9.82
CA THR A 15 12.38 -3.61 -10.92
C THR A 15 11.34 -4.30 -11.81
N GLY A 16 11.43 -5.63 -11.97
CA GLY A 16 10.49 -6.43 -12.76
C GLY A 16 9.14 -6.61 -12.07
N PHE A 17 8.04 -6.54 -12.83
CA PHE A 17 6.70 -6.74 -12.28
C PHE A 17 6.52 -8.15 -11.70
N GLU A 18 6.89 -9.18 -12.45
CA GLU A 18 6.82 -10.58 -12.01
C GLU A 18 7.72 -10.86 -10.81
N ASP A 19 8.91 -10.27 -10.79
CA ASP A 19 9.83 -10.38 -9.66
C ASP A 19 9.25 -9.68 -8.42
N CYS A 20 8.58 -8.54 -8.59
CA CYS A 20 7.84 -7.87 -7.53
C CYS A 20 6.75 -8.78 -6.96
N LEU A 21 5.98 -9.48 -7.81
CA LEU A 21 4.94 -10.41 -7.35
C LEU A 21 5.50 -11.56 -6.51
N ARG A 22 6.66 -12.11 -6.89
CA ARG A 22 7.34 -13.14 -6.09
C ARG A 22 7.88 -12.56 -4.79
N TRP A 23 8.53 -11.40 -4.85
CA TRP A 23 9.12 -10.70 -3.71
C TRP A 23 8.08 -10.29 -2.65
N LEU A 24 6.88 -9.86 -3.06
CA LEU A 24 5.80 -9.51 -2.12
C LEU A 24 5.40 -10.63 -1.16
N LYS A 25 5.73 -11.89 -1.47
CA LYS A 25 5.47 -13.02 -0.56
C LYS A 25 6.36 -12.98 0.67
N THR A 26 7.56 -12.39 0.57
CA THR A 26 8.63 -12.40 1.57
C THR A 26 9.26 -11.03 1.79
N SER A 27 8.53 -9.94 1.50
CA SER A 27 9.04 -8.57 1.50
C SER A 27 9.34 -7.99 2.89
N SER A 28 8.88 -8.61 3.97
CA SER A 28 9.18 -8.24 5.35
C SER A 28 8.97 -9.43 6.28
N THR A 29 9.72 -9.48 7.38
CA THR A 29 9.50 -10.40 8.51
C THR A 29 8.43 -9.90 9.46
N ASP A 30 8.12 -8.60 9.44
CA ASP A 30 6.99 -8.03 10.19
C ASP A 30 5.68 -8.34 9.45
N PRO A 31 4.73 -9.07 10.08
CA PRO A 31 3.48 -9.47 9.46
C PRO A 31 2.57 -8.29 9.11
N ASN A 32 2.60 -7.19 9.87
CA ASN A 32 1.84 -5.99 9.58
C ASN A 32 2.38 -5.32 8.33
N ILE A 33 3.71 -5.14 8.25
CA ILE A 33 4.36 -4.57 7.06
C ILE A 33 4.13 -5.46 5.84
N LEU A 34 4.25 -6.77 5.98
CA LEU A 34 4.02 -7.75 4.92
C LEU A 34 2.58 -7.66 4.38
N LEU A 35 1.58 -7.48 5.24
CA LEU A 35 0.20 -7.27 4.79
C LEU A 35 0.03 -5.90 4.13
N ILE A 36 0.54 -4.84 4.74
CA ILE A 36 0.41 -3.46 4.26
C ILE A 36 1.01 -3.32 2.86
N ILE A 37 2.22 -3.81 2.63
CA ILE A 37 2.89 -3.67 1.33
C ILE A 37 2.15 -4.43 0.21
N LYS A 38 1.55 -5.59 0.52
CA LYS A 38 0.69 -6.33 -0.42
C LYS A 38 -0.55 -5.52 -0.79
N LEU A 39 -1.23 -4.95 0.20
CA LEU A 39 -2.41 -4.11 -0.04
C LEU A 39 -2.05 -2.84 -0.83
N VAL A 40 -0.94 -2.19 -0.49
CA VAL A 40 -0.42 -1.01 -1.20
C VAL A 40 -0.13 -1.35 -2.66
N PHE A 41 0.52 -2.48 -2.94
CA PHE A 41 0.79 -2.91 -4.30
C PHE A 41 -0.50 -3.10 -5.10
N GLN A 42 -1.48 -3.84 -4.55
CA GLN A 42 -2.80 -4.03 -5.17
C GLN A 42 -3.52 -2.71 -5.44
N ALA A 43 -3.53 -1.80 -4.45
CA ALA A 43 -4.13 -0.48 -4.60
C ALA A 43 -3.45 0.33 -5.69
N ILE A 44 -2.11 0.35 -5.76
CA ILE A 44 -1.37 1.09 -6.79
C ILE A 44 -1.67 0.57 -8.19
N VAL A 45 -1.69 -0.76 -8.39
CA VAL A 45 -2.02 -1.37 -9.68
C VAL A 45 -3.41 -0.92 -10.14
N TYR A 46 -4.41 -1.04 -9.28
CA TYR A 46 -5.77 -0.60 -9.57
C TYR A 46 -5.86 0.91 -9.83
N MET A 47 -5.19 1.71 -9.00
CA MET A 47 -5.27 3.16 -9.09
C MET A 47 -4.59 3.73 -10.34
N ILE A 48 -3.50 3.12 -10.80
CA ILE A 48 -2.85 3.46 -12.08
C ILE A 48 -3.77 3.05 -13.24
N TRP A 49 -4.34 1.86 -13.20
CA TRP A 49 -5.31 1.41 -14.22
C TRP A 49 -6.50 2.38 -14.31
N LYS A 50 -7.10 2.74 -13.17
CA LYS A 50 -8.21 3.70 -13.07
C LYS A 50 -7.84 5.06 -13.63
N GLU A 51 -6.66 5.56 -13.32
CA GLU A 51 -6.20 6.86 -13.85
C GLU A 51 -6.00 6.82 -15.37
N ARG A 52 -5.35 5.79 -15.90
CA ARG A 52 -5.12 5.66 -17.34
C ARG A 52 -6.42 5.54 -18.14
N ASN A 53 -7.38 4.77 -17.63
CA ASN A 53 -8.70 4.68 -18.25
C ASN A 53 -9.46 6.01 -18.17
N GLY A 54 -9.43 6.67 -17.02
CA GLY A 54 -10.02 8.00 -16.87
C GLY A 54 -9.42 9.00 -17.86
N ARG A 55 -8.10 9.01 -18.01
CA ARG A 55 -7.38 9.86 -18.97
C ARG A 55 -7.77 9.55 -20.40
N LEU A 56 -7.90 8.28 -20.77
CA LEU A 56 -8.33 7.86 -22.11
C LEU A 56 -9.73 8.42 -22.47
N HIS A 57 -10.66 8.42 -21.53
CA HIS A 57 -12.05 8.84 -21.78
C HIS A 57 -12.32 10.33 -21.55
N SER A 58 -11.49 11.02 -20.76
CA SER A 58 -11.71 12.44 -20.41
C SER A 58 -10.64 13.39 -20.95
N SER A 59 -9.51 12.88 -21.46
CA SER A 59 -8.29 13.64 -21.76
C SER A 59 -7.71 14.42 -20.56
N VAL A 60 -8.18 14.15 -19.34
CA VAL A 60 -7.67 14.78 -18.12
C VAL A 60 -6.62 13.88 -17.46
N SER A 61 -5.43 14.43 -17.25
CA SER A 61 -4.34 13.77 -16.55
C SER A 61 -4.37 14.13 -15.06
N ARG A 62 -4.24 13.13 -14.18
CA ARG A 62 -4.12 13.36 -12.74
C ARG A 62 -2.65 13.31 -12.32
N PRO A 63 -2.19 14.24 -11.46
CA PRO A 63 -0.81 14.22 -10.99
C PRO A 63 -0.55 12.99 -10.10
N PRO A 64 0.68 12.43 -10.10
CA PRO A 64 1.03 11.28 -9.27
C PRO A 64 0.72 11.47 -7.77
N GLN A 65 0.82 12.70 -7.27
CA GLN A 65 0.51 13.07 -5.89
C GLN A 65 -0.96 12.82 -5.55
N ALA A 66 -1.88 13.06 -6.48
CA ALA A 66 -3.30 12.77 -6.26
C ALA A 66 -3.55 11.26 -6.15
N ILE A 67 -2.84 10.46 -6.97
CA ILE A 67 -2.91 9.00 -6.90
C ILE A 67 -2.32 8.50 -5.57
N ILE A 68 -1.20 9.07 -5.10
CA ILE A 68 -0.61 8.74 -3.80
C ILE A 68 -1.61 9.00 -2.66
N GLN A 69 -2.28 10.16 -2.65
CA GLN A 69 -3.27 10.48 -1.61
C GLN A 69 -4.48 9.52 -1.65
N GLU A 70 -4.95 9.17 -2.83
CA GLU A 70 -6.05 8.21 -2.97
C GLU A 70 -5.64 6.82 -2.48
N VAL A 71 -4.43 6.35 -2.80
CA VAL A 71 -3.88 5.10 -2.25
C VAL A 71 -3.79 5.17 -0.72
N LYS A 72 -3.28 6.27 -0.14
CA LYS A 72 -3.22 6.43 1.32
C LYS A 72 -4.59 6.28 1.97
N GLN A 73 -5.60 6.94 1.39
CA GLN A 73 -6.97 6.88 1.91
C GLN A 73 -7.58 5.49 1.75
N THR A 74 -7.43 4.85 0.59
CA THR A 74 -7.92 3.48 0.35
C THR A 74 -7.33 2.48 1.34
N ILE A 75 -6.02 2.56 1.59
CA ILE A 75 -5.36 1.66 2.53
C ILE A 75 -5.82 1.94 3.96
N ARG A 76 -5.87 3.21 4.39
CA ARG A 76 -6.39 3.57 5.72
C ARG A 76 -7.79 2.99 5.97
N LEU A 77 -8.70 3.17 5.02
CA LEU A 77 -10.08 2.64 5.10
C LEU A 77 -10.12 1.10 5.12
N LYS A 78 -9.20 0.44 4.40
CA LYS A 78 -9.12 -1.02 4.39
C LYS A 78 -8.55 -1.58 5.70
N LEU A 79 -7.57 -0.91 6.30
CA LEU A 79 -6.89 -1.36 7.51
C LEU A 79 -7.72 -1.16 8.78
N ASP A 80 -8.62 -0.19 8.80
CA ASP A 80 -9.44 0.11 9.97
C ASP A 80 -10.27 -1.10 10.48
N PRO A 81 -11.14 -1.74 9.68
CA PRO A 81 -11.89 -2.92 10.14
C PRO A 81 -10.96 -4.12 10.43
N LEU A 82 -9.85 -4.26 9.71
CA LEU A 82 -8.87 -5.32 9.96
C LEU A 82 -8.19 -5.15 11.32
N SER A 83 -7.91 -3.90 11.70
CA SER A 83 -7.30 -3.56 12.99
C SER A 83 -8.26 -3.78 14.14
N ARG A 84 -9.54 -3.45 13.96
CA ARG A 84 -10.59 -3.71 14.96
C ARG A 84 -10.81 -5.20 15.21
N ASN A 85 -10.59 -6.04 14.19
CA ASN A 85 -10.70 -7.50 14.30
C ASN A 85 -9.41 -8.17 14.81
N MET A 86 -8.33 -7.43 14.99
CA MET A 86 -7.05 -7.96 15.45
C MET A 86 -7.11 -8.22 16.95
N ARG A 87 -6.85 -9.47 17.36
CA ARG A 87 -6.65 -9.81 18.77
C ARG A 87 -5.24 -9.37 19.18
N ILE A 88 -5.15 -8.27 19.90
CA ILE A 88 -3.87 -7.76 20.42
C ILE A 88 -3.43 -8.67 21.58
N THR A 89 -2.39 -9.46 21.36
CA THR A 89 -1.82 -10.37 22.37
C THR A 89 -0.79 -9.69 23.29
N SER A 90 -0.19 -8.58 22.85
CA SER A 90 0.75 -7.80 23.66
C SER A 90 0.43 -6.31 23.60
N SER A 91 0.53 -5.60 24.72
CA SER A 91 0.28 -4.14 24.78
C SER A 91 1.24 -3.31 23.93
N SER A 92 2.41 -3.87 23.60
CA SER A 92 3.43 -3.26 22.73
C SER A 92 3.19 -3.49 21.23
N SER A 93 2.29 -4.40 20.84
CA SER A 93 2.03 -4.69 19.42
C SER A 93 1.14 -3.63 18.80
N LEU A 94 1.64 -2.97 17.74
CA LEU A 94 0.82 -2.08 16.92
C LEU A 94 -0.21 -2.90 16.13
N THR A 95 -1.41 -2.35 15.96
CA THR A 95 -2.39 -2.86 15.00
C THR A 95 -1.94 -2.56 13.57
N TYR A 96 -2.64 -3.11 12.56
CA TYR A 96 -2.34 -2.75 11.16
C TYR A 96 -2.46 -1.25 10.90
N LEU A 97 -3.54 -0.61 11.39
CA LEU A 97 -3.76 0.82 11.26
C LEU A 97 -2.75 1.61 12.10
N GLY A 98 -2.39 1.13 13.29
CA GLY A 98 -1.34 1.74 14.11
C GLY A 98 0.02 1.74 13.40
N THR A 99 0.39 0.62 12.78
CA THR A 99 1.60 0.46 11.96
C THR A 99 1.55 1.37 10.72
N TRP A 100 0.39 1.51 10.10
CA TRP A 100 0.23 2.42 8.97
C TRP A 100 0.44 3.89 9.36
N LEU A 101 -0.18 4.33 10.46
CA LEU A 101 -0.09 5.71 10.96
C LEU A 101 1.30 6.08 11.50
N SER A 102 2.10 5.11 11.93
CA SER A 102 3.50 5.37 12.31
C SER A 102 4.40 5.66 11.11
N ILE A 103 3.97 5.31 9.88
CA ILE A 103 4.76 5.47 8.65
C ILE A 103 4.24 6.62 7.77
N PHE A 104 2.91 6.79 7.67
CA PHE A 104 2.22 7.62 6.67
C PHE A 104 1.21 8.61 7.26
#